data_AF-A0A024V053-F1
#
_entry.id   AF-A0A024V053-F1
#
_cell.length_a   1.000
_cell.length_b   1.000
_cell.length_c   1.000
_cell.angle_alpha   90.00
_cell.angle_beta   90.00
_cell.angle_gamma   90.00
#
_symmetry.space_group_name_H-M   'P 1'
#
loop_
_entity.id
_entity.type
_entity.pdbx_description
1 polymer ?
#
loop_
_entity_poly.entity_id
_entity_poly.type
_entity_poly.pdbx_seq_one_letter_code
_entity_poly.pdbx_strand_id
1 'polypeptide(L)'
;MILKNRKREIVFHDLNKLFIVVDGFKYGADFVLYKNNVDEEHGFALVFIKEENICLNEKEKNIIVRICESVKKKAIIAYINEENKSIRYEEVFRKRK
;
A
#
# COMPACT_ATOMS: atom_id res chain seq x y z
N MET A 1 -13.41 -14.45 14.29
CA MET A 1 -12.76 -13.35 15.03
C MET A 1 -11.69 -12.77 14.11
N ILE A 2 -11.99 -11.69 13.38
CA ILE A 2 -11.00 -11.03 12.53
C ILE A 2 -10.00 -10.39 13.50
N LEU A 3 -8.77 -10.92 13.55
CA LEU A 3 -7.69 -10.31 14.31
C LEU A 3 -7.60 -8.83 13.94
N LYS A 4 -7.76 -7.97 14.93
CA LYS A 4 -7.65 -6.52 14.80
C LYS A 4 -6.22 -6.21 14.36
N ASN A 5 -6.01 -6.00 13.05
CA ASN A 5 -4.69 -5.76 12.49
C ASN A 5 -4.29 -4.31 12.77
N ARG A 6 -3.66 -4.08 13.93
CA ARG A 6 -3.25 -2.76 14.43
C ARG A 6 -2.43 -1.95 13.40
N LYS A 7 -1.54 -2.60 12.65
CA LYS A 7 -0.77 -1.96 11.57
C LYS A 7 -1.67 -1.38 10.49
N ARG A 8 -2.65 -2.18 10.06
CA ARG A 8 -3.65 -1.80 9.04
C ARG A 8 -4.49 -0.62 9.51
N GLU A 9 -4.90 -0.59 10.77
CA GLU A 9 -5.66 0.55 11.35
C GLU A 9 -4.83 1.85 11.34
N ILE A 10 -3.58 1.80 11.79
CA ILE A 10 -2.71 2.99 11.84
C ILE A 10 -2.51 3.56 10.43
N VAL A 11 -2.19 2.71 9.45
CA VAL A 11 -1.99 3.13 8.05
C VAL A 11 -3.29 3.65 7.42
N PHE A 12 -4.42 3.00 7.70
CA PHE A 12 -5.73 3.47 7.24
C PHE A 12 -6.03 4.88 7.74
N HIS A 13 -5.89 5.11 9.05
CA HIS A 13 -6.18 6.42 9.64
C HIS A 13 -5.27 7.52 9.12
N ASP A 14 -4.03 7.22 8.76
CA ASP A 14 -3.14 8.21 8.17
C ASP A 14 -3.51 8.54 6.72
N LEU A 15 -3.69 7.52 5.87
CA LEU A 15 -4.02 7.70 4.45
C LEU A 15 -5.42 8.30 4.23
N ASN A 16 -6.39 7.95 5.07
CA ASN A 16 -7.78 8.38 4.96
C ASN A 16 -7.97 9.89 5.27
N LYS A 17 -6.91 10.59 5.68
CA LYS A 17 -6.88 12.06 5.78
C LYS A 17 -6.79 12.75 4.41
N LEU A 18 -6.21 12.07 3.42
CA LEU A 18 -5.84 12.66 2.13
C LEU A 18 -6.47 11.93 0.93
N PHE A 19 -6.86 10.67 1.11
CA PHE A 19 -7.33 9.81 0.04
C PHE A 19 -8.54 9.00 0.49
N ILE A 20 -9.30 8.50 -0.47
CA ILE A 20 -10.25 7.43 -0.18
C ILE A 20 -9.48 6.10 -0.15
N VAL A 21 -9.56 5.41 0.98
CA VAL A 21 -8.84 4.17 1.24
C VAL A 21 -9.81 3.00 1.21
N VAL A 22 -9.63 2.10 0.24
CA VAL A 22 -10.47 0.89 0.08
C VAL A 22 -9.61 -0.35 0.29
N ASP A 23 -10.26 -1.46 0.66
CA ASP A 23 -9.61 -2.76 0.77
C ASP A 23 -8.89 -3.19 -0.52
N GLY A 24 -7.64 -3.64 -0.40
CA GLY A 24 -6.77 -4.04 -1.50
C GLY A 24 -6.78 -5.53 -1.85
N PHE A 25 -7.61 -6.35 -1.19
CA PHE A 25 -7.56 -7.80 -1.28
C PHE A 25 -7.67 -8.32 -2.72
N LYS A 26 -8.52 -7.71 -3.55
CA LYS A 26 -8.68 -8.06 -4.98
C LYS A 26 -7.35 -8.01 -5.76
N TYR A 27 -6.40 -7.21 -5.30
CA TYR A 27 -5.09 -7.00 -5.91
C TYR A 27 -3.95 -7.65 -5.12
N GLY A 28 -4.25 -8.40 -4.06
CA GLY A 28 -3.23 -8.93 -3.15
C GLY A 28 -2.46 -7.83 -2.40
N ALA A 29 -3.05 -6.64 -2.27
CA ALA A 29 -2.48 -5.49 -1.56
C ALA A 29 -3.24 -5.25 -0.25
N ASP A 30 -2.67 -4.43 0.64
CA ASP A 30 -3.38 -3.99 1.82
C ASP A 30 -4.49 -3.01 1.44
N PHE A 31 -4.19 -1.97 0.68
CA PHE A 31 -5.17 -0.95 0.29
C PHE A 31 -5.09 -0.56 -1.17
N VAL A 32 -6.18 0.02 -1.66
CA VAL A 32 -6.25 0.79 -2.90
C VAL A 32 -6.55 2.24 -2.55
N LEU A 33 -5.83 3.19 -3.16
CA LEU A 33 -6.05 4.61 -2.96
C LEU A 33 -6.75 5.24 -4.16
N TYR A 34 -7.73 6.09 -3.87
CA TYR A 34 -8.45 6.92 -4.84
C TYR A 34 -8.33 8.38 -4.43
N LYS A 35 -8.37 9.28 -5.41
CA LYS A 35 -8.28 10.72 -5.16
C LYS A 35 -9.63 11.29 -4.73
N ASN A 36 -10.66 11.10 -5.56
CA ASN A 36 -11.92 11.83 -5.40
C ASN A 36 -13.15 10.91 -5.32
N ASN A 37 -13.27 9.92 -6.22
CA ASN A 37 -14.46 9.09 -6.34
C ASN A 37 -14.11 7.65 -6.74
N VAL A 38 -14.65 6.67 -6.02
CA VAL A 38 -14.38 5.24 -6.24
C VAL A 38 -15.15 4.67 -7.44
N ASP A 39 -16.32 5.24 -7.75
CA ASP A 39 -17.22 4.73 -8.80
C ASP A 39 -16.87 5.30 -10.19
N GLU A 40 -16.26 6.49 -10.22
CA GLU A 40 -15.95 7.21 -11.47
C GLU A 40 -14.47 7.14 -11.86
N GLU A 41 -13.56 6.99 -10.89
CA GLU A 41 -12.12 6.97 -11.13
C GLU A 41 -11.50 5.61 -10.79
N HIS A 42 -10.46 5.23 -11.54
CA HIS A 42 -9.63 4.08 -11.14
C HIS A 42 -8.70 4.49 -9.99
N GLY A 43 -8.60 3.63 -8.97
CA GLY A 43 -7.62 3.83 -7.90
C GLY A 43 -6.20 3.97 -8.46
N PHE A 44 -5.41 4.92 -7.94
CA PHE A 44 -4.12 5.30 -8.54
C PHE A 44 -2.93 4.55 -7.93
N ALA A 45 -3.09 3.95 -6.75
CA ALA A 45 -2.02 3.25 -6.04
C ALA A 45 -2.53 2.02 -5.29
N LEU A 46 -1.66 1.04 -5.15
CA LEU A 46 -1.79 -0.10 -4.24
C LEU A 46 -0.78 0.07 -3.11
N VAL A 47 -1.23 -0.15 -1.87
CA VAL A 47 -0.42 -0.02 -0.66
C VAL A 47 -0.14 -1.39 -0.08
N PHE A 48 1.11 -1.64 0.31
CA PHE A 48 1.57 -2.84 0.98
C PHE A 48 2.23 -2.45 2.31
N ILE A 49 1.76 -3.01 3.42
CA ILE A 49 2.23 -2.67 4.76
C ILE A 49 3.37 -3.62 5.15
N LYS A 50 4.47 -3.03 5.64
CA LYS A 50 5.65 -3.75 6.14
C LYS A 50 6.10 -3.14 7.45
N GLU A 51 6.75 -3.92 8.31
CA GLU A 51 7.40 -3.35 9.50
C GLU A 51 8.58 -2.47 9.10
N GLU A 52 8.85 -1.42 9.88
CA GLU A 52 9.94 -0.47 9.61
C GLU A 52 11.30 -1.14 9.44
N ASN A 53 11.55 -2.22 10.20
CA ASN A 53 12.83 -2.93 10.20
C ASN A 53 12.94 -4.01 9.11
N ILE A 54 11.92 -4.19 8.28
CA ILE A 54 11.93 -5.17 7.19
C ILE A 54 12.32 -4.49 5.89
N CYS A 55 13.40 -4.97 5.28
CA CYS A 55 13.73 -4.63 3.90
C CYS A 55 13.09 -5.63 2.94
N LEU A 56 12.39 -5.13 1.92
CA LEU A 56 11.92 -5.98 0.81
C LEU A 56 13.12 -6.56 0.06
N ASN A 57 13.12 -7.88 -0.12
CA ASN A 57 14.09 -8.50 -1.03
C ASN A 57 13.70 -8.28 -2.50
N GLU A 58 14.62 -8.53 -3.42
CA GLU A 58 14.39 -8.30 -4.86
C GLU A 58 13.22 -9.12 -5.42
N LYS A 59 12.97 -10.33 -4.90
CA LYS A 59 11.84 -11.16 -5.32
C LYS A 59 10.51 -10.52 -4.92
N GLU A 60 10.39 -10.04 -3.68
CA GLU A 60 9.20 -9.33 -3.20
C GLU A 60 8.94 -8.06 -4.01
N LYS A 61 9.97 -7.25 -4.24
CA LYS A 61 9.87 -6.04 -5.08
C LYS A 61 9.36 -6.39 -6.47
N ASN A 62 9.92 -7.43 -7.11
CA ASN A 62 9.49 -7.86 -8.45
C ASN A 62 8.03 -8.32 -8.48
N ILE A 63 7.56 -9.02 -7.44
CA ILE A 63 6.15 -9.46 -7.35
C ILE A 63 5.24 -8.24 -7.21
N ILE A 64 5.54 -7.33 -6.28
CA ILE A 64 4.76 -6.13 -6.01
C ILE A 64 4.67 -5.26 -7.27
N VAL A 65 5.81 -4.99 -7.92
CA VAL A 65 5.87 -4.21 -9.15
C VAL A 65 5.07 -4.87 -10.26
N ARG A 66 5.20 -6.19 -10.46
CA ARG A 66 4.44 -6.93 -11.48
C ARG A 66 2.93 -6.79 -11.28
N ILE A 67 2.45 -6.95 -10.05
CA ILE A 67 1.02 -6.79 -9.71
C ILE A 67 0.57 -5.38 -10.09
N CYS A 68 1.27 -4.36 -9.59
CA CYS A 68 0.93 -2.97 -9.80
C CYS A 68 0.96 -2.56 -11.29
N GLU A 69 1.98 -3.00 -12.05
CA GLU A 69 2.07 -2.76 -13.49
C GLU A 69 0.92 -3.41 -14.26
N SER A 70 0.49 -4.62 -13.88
CA SER A 70 -0.61 -5.33 -14.55
C SER A 70 -1.96 -4.61 -14.45
N VAL A 71 -2.16 -3.82 -13.39
CA VAL A 71 -3.39 -3.03 -13.16
C VAL A 71 -3.18 -1.53 -13.32
N LYS A 72 -2.01 -1.12 -13.84
CA LYS A 72 -1.62 0.28 -14.07
C LYS A 72 -1.76 1.17 -12.83
N LYS A 73 -1.33 0.68 -11.67
CA LYS A 73 -1.33 1.43 -10.40
C LYS A 73 0.09 1.59 -9.90
N LYS A 74 0.35 2.62 -9.08
CA LYS A 74 1.62 2.78 -8.38
C LYS A 74 1.76 1.74 -7.26
N ALA A 75 2.98 1.27 -7.01
CA ALA A 75 3.26 0.41 -5.87
C ALA A 75 3.82 1.23 -4.71
N ILE A 76 3.09 1.30 -3.60
CA ILE A 76 3.48 2.05 -2.41
C ILE A 76 3.72 1.08 -1.27
N ILE A 77 4.87 1.19 -0.62
CA ILE A 77 5.18 0.46 0.60
C ILE A 77 4.98 1.40 1.78
N ALA A 78 4.18 0.99 2.75
CA ALA A 78 3.99 1.68 4.01
C ALA A 78 4.79 0.94 5.10
N TYR A 79 5.97 1.44 5.42
CA TYR A 79 6.81 0.94 6.50
C TYR A 79 6.34 1.52 7.83
N ILE A 80 5.86 0.68 8.74
CA ILE A 80 5.27 1.11 10.01
C ILE A 80 6.12 0.71 11.21
N ASN A 81 6.24 1.65 12.14
CA ASN A 81 6.68 1.40 13.51
C ASN A 81 5.47 1.43 14.44
N GLU A 82 5.12 0.29 15.03
CA GLU A 82 3.91 0.19 15.87
C GLU A 82 4.04 0.84 17.25
N GLU A 83 5.28 1.04 17.72
CA GLU A 83 5.56 1.61 19.05
C GLU A 83 5.25 3.10 19.08
N ASN A 84 5.77 3.84 18.10
CA ASN A 84 5.59 5.29 17.98
C ASN A 84 4.54 5.69 16.92
N LYS A 85 3.96 4.72 16.20
CA LYS A 85 2.97 4.91 15.12
C LYS A 85 3.48 5.73 13.93
N SER A 86 4.79 5.82 13.72
CA SER A 86 5.36 6.47 12.54
C SER A 86 5.16 5.61 11.29
N ILE A 87 4.99 6.27 10.14
CA ILE A 87 4.84 5.61 8.84
C ILE A 87 5.77 6.29 7.84
N ARG A 88 6.58 5.49 7.14
CA ARG A 88 7.40 5.91 6.01
C ARG A 88 6.84 5.30 4.73
N TYR A 89 6.53 6.13 3.74
CA TYR A 89 6.03 5.70 2.44
C TYR A 89 7.14 5.68 1.39
N GLU A 90 7.20 4.63 0.59
CA GLU A 90 8.18 4.47 -0.50
C GLU A 90 7.47 3.97 -1.76
N GLU A 91 7.70 4.64 -2.90
CA GLU A 91 7.23 4.16 -4.20
C GLU A 91 8.26 3.18 -4.78
N VAL A 92 7.82 1.96 -5.11
CA VAL A 92 8.66 0.94 -5.74
C VAL A 92 8.22 0.76 -7.18
N PHE A 93 9.19 0.79 -8.10
CA PHE A 93 8.94 0.69 -9.53
C PHE A 93 10.11 0.03 -10.24
N ARG A 94 9.84 -0.55 -11.40
CA ARG A 94 10.88 -1.07 -12.28
C ARG A 94 11.65 0.10 -12.89
N LYS A 95 12.95 0.22 -12.61
CA LYS A 95 13.82 1.11 -13.38
C LYS A 95 13.90 0.60 -14.82
N ARG A 96 13.47 1.43 -15.78
CA ARG A 96 13.70 1.19 -17.20
C ARG A 96 15.13 1.63 -17.51
N LYS A 97 15.90 0.75 -18.15
CA LYS A 97 17.21 1.10 -18.72
C LYS A 97 17.00 1.91 -19.99
#